data_AF-A0A2I7N5T7-F1
#
_entry.id   AF-A0A2I7N5T7-F1
#
_cell.length_a   1.000
_cell.length_b   1.000
_cell.length_c   1.000
_cell.angle_alpha   90.00
_cell.angle_beta   90.00
_cell.angle_gamma   90.00
#
_symmetry.space_group_name_H-M   'P 1'
#
loop_
_entity.id
_entity.type
_entity.pdbx_description
1 polymer ?
#
loop_
_entity_poly.entity_id
_entity_poly.type
_entity_poly.pdbx_seq_one_letter_code
_entity_poly.pdbx_strand_id
1 'polypeptide(L)'
;MYNSEWDNGTGTGKIGDQGSSSTYAMGASWTSPGQMVNARLWGYSFANYANMAYADTTIKLSVNDELGFTLGAQGSMQGQNGEGDILNNAGYGNNVNSNMLGLQLGFNYSIFGLQLGYNNIWGPEDSYEGGGIISPYTYQYATDPLYTTGWIQGMVERSAGQAFKIAPSISLLDNNLIITPSYQYYATTFMPAGIEYDIQISYSVPQVKGLTFFGGYGYLQQPTYTSYDDDLGGDTYQAQLMVSYLY
;
A
#
# COMPACT_ATOMS: atom_id res chain seq x y z
N MET A 1 -4.08 6.23 -13.87
CA MET A 1 -3.20 7.10 -14.68
C MET A 1 -2.79 8.24 -13.78
N TYR A 2 -1.51 8.57 -13.73
CA TYR A 2 -0.99 9.66 -12.90
C TYR A 2 -1.73 10.97 -13.24
N ASN A 3 -1.89 11.86 -12.26
CA ASN A 3 -2.74 13.04 -12.39
C ASN A 3 -2.09 14.07 -13.35
N SER A 4 -2.91 14.72 -14.17
CA SER A 4 -2.48 15.83 -15.01
C SER A 4 -2.15 17.08 -14.18
N GLU A 5 -2.72 17.17 -12.98
CA GLU A 5 -2.43 18.16 -11.95
C GLU A 5 -1.77 17.49 -10.73
N TRP A 6 -1.14 18.25 -9.83
CA TRP A 6 -0.50 17.64 -8.66
C TRP A 6 -1.50 17.43 -7.54
N ASP A 7 -1.39 16.30 -6.84
CA ASP A 7 -2.18 16.02 -5.64
C ASP A 7 -1.34 16.18 -4.37
N ASN A 8 -1.55 17.31 -3.68
CA ASN A 8 -0.91 17.60 -2.39
C ASN A 8 -1.26 16.58 -1.31
N GLY A 9 -2.39 15.86 -1.44
CA GLY A 9 -2.85 14.88 -0.47
C GLY A 9 -2.08 13.56 -0.56
N THR A 10 -1.65 13.15 -1.75
CA THR A 10 -0.95 11.86 -1.97
C THR A 10 0.53 12.03 -2.30
N GLY A 11 0.98 13.21 -2.71
CA GLY A 11 2.41 13.46 -2.95
C GLY A 11 2.90 13.02 -4.33
N THR A 12 2.02 12.93 -5.32
CA THR A 12 2.38 12.29 -6.60
C THR A 12 2.57 13.22 -7.79
N GLY A 13 3.54 12.87 -8.63
CA GLY A 13 4.00 13.59 -9.84
C GLY A 13 2.95 14.03 -10.85
N LYS A 14 3.08 15.27 -11.33
CA LYS A 14 2.36 15.86 -12.47
C LYS A 14 2.91 15.32 -13.77
N ILE A 15 2.10 14.60 -14.53
CA ILE A 15 2.53 14.12 -15.86
C ILE A 15 1.95 14.94 -17.02
N GLY A 16 1.21 16.01 -16.71
CA GLY A 16 0.54 16.84 -17.71
C GLY A 16 -0.46 16.05 -18.56
N ASP A 17 -0.50 16.30 -19.87
CA ASP A 17 -1.38 15.61 -20.82
C ASP A 17 -0.86 14.23 -21.26
N GLN A 18 0.22 13.72 -20.64
CA GLN A 18 0.76 12.41 -20.97
C GLN A 18 -0.11 11.29 -20.36
N GLY A 19 -0.07 10.09 -20.94
CA GLY A 19 -0.91 8.99 -20.50
C GLY A 19 -0.43 7.63 -21.02
N SER A 20 -0.82 6.56 -20.32
CA SER A 20 -0.55 5.20 -20.78
C SER A 20 -1.60 4.79 -21.81
N SER A 21 -1.18 4.24 -22.95
CA SER A 21 -2.10 3.73 -23.97
C SER A 21 -2.78 2.42 -23.57
N SER A 22 -2.17 1.66 -22.67
CA SER A 22 -2.66 0.33 -22.29
C SER A 22 -1.96 -0.19 -21.05
N THR A 23 -2.62 -1.13 -20.37
CA THR A 23 -1.97 -1.93 -19.35
C THR A 23 -2.40 -3.38 -19.48
N TYR A 24 -1.42 -4.27 -19.37
CA TYR A 24 -1.62 -5.71 -19.42
C TYR A 24 -1.16 -6.33 -18.11
N ALA A 25 -1.91 -7.30 -17.63
CA ALA A 25 -1.57 -8.07 -16.44
C ALA A 25 -1.80 -9.55 -16.73
N MET A 26 -0.88 -10.39 -16.27
CA MET A 26 -1.05 -11.84 -16.24
C MET A 26 -0.52 -12.37 -14.93
N GLY A 27 -1.13 -13.41 -14.39
CA GLY A 27 -0.70 -13.97 -13.12
C GLY A 27 -1.15 -15.38 -12.88
N ALA A 28 -0.56 -15.97 -11.85
CA ALA A 28 -0.90 -17.27 -11.34
C ALA A 28 -1.01 -17.19 -9.82
N SER A 29 -1.96 -17.95 -9.27
CA SER A 29 -2.13 -18.12 -7.82
C SER A 29 -2.17 -19.60 -7.50
N TRP A 30 -1.50 -19.98 -6.42
CA TRP A 30 -1.52 -21.32 -5.89
C TRP A 30 -1.80 -21.30 -4.39
N THR A 31 -2.63 -22.23 -3.94
CA THR A 31 -2.96 -22.41 -2.54
C THR A 31 -2.76 -23.87 -2.18
N SER A 32 -2.02 -24.14 -1.10
CA SER A 32 -1.83 -25.50 -0.61
C SER A 32 -3.14 -26.10 -0.10
N PRO A 33 -3.26 -27.44 -0.04
CA PRO A 33 -4.34 -28.09 0.71
C PRO A 33 -4.41 -27.53 2.15
N GLY A 34 -5.62 -27.31 2.65
CA GLY A 34 -5.85 -26.68 3.96
C GLY A 34 -5.53 -25.18 4.03
N GLN A 35 -5.22 -24.53 2.91
CA GLN A 35 -4.95 -23.08 2.80
C GLN A 35 -3.79 -22.55 3.67
N MET A 36 -2.90 -23.45 4.10
CA MET A 36 -1.72 -23.13 4.91
C MET A 36 -0.76 -22.19 4.17
N VAL A 37 -0.51 -22.44 2.88
CA VAL A 37 0.36 -21.60 2.05
C VAL A 37 -0.44 -21.04 0.90
N ASN A 38 -0.31 -19.74 0.67
CA ASN A 38 -0.83 -19.05 -0.51
C ASN A 38 0.33 -18.36 -1.20
N ALA A 39 0.48 -18.55 -2.51
CA ALA A 39 1.51 -17.91 -3.31
C ALA A 39 0.89 -17.32 -4.56
N ARG A 40 1.33 -16.12 -4.94
CA ARG A 40 0.90 -15.44 -6.16
C ARG A 40 2.11 -14.90 -6.90
N LEU A 41 2.02 -14.91 -8.22
CA LEU A 41 3.00 -14.33 -9.13
C LEU A 41 2.24 -13.57 -10.20
N TRP A 42 2.68 -12.35 -10.47
CA TRP A 42 2.09 -11.45 -11.45
C TRP A 42 3.17 -10.80 -12.31
N GLY A 43 2.87 -10.67 -13.60
CA GLY A 43 3.59 -9.83 -14.54
C GLY A 43 2.66 -8.73 -15.03
N TYR A 44 3.13 -7.49 -14.96
CA TYR A 44 2.44 -6.31 -15.46
C TYR A 44 3.28 -5.61 -16.53
N SER A 45 2.60 -5.07 -17.52
CA SER A 45 3.18 -4.15 -18.51
C SER A 45 2.34 -2.89 -18.55
N PHE A 46 2.87 -1.82 -17.98
CA PHE A 46 2.31 -0.48 -18.00
C PHE A 46 2.95 0.27 -19.17
N ALA A 47 2.23 0.43 -20.28
CA ALA A 47 2.80 1.05 -21.48
C ALA A 47 3.29 2.47 -21.16
N ASN A 48 4.52 2.79 -21.55
CA ASN A 48 5.20 4.08 -21.30
C ASN A 48 5.51 4.39 -19.81
N TYR A 49 5.45 3.38 -18.94
CA TYR A 49 5.83 3.48 -17.53
C TYR A 49 6.85 2.39 -17.17
N ALA A 50 6.36 1.19 -16.86
CA ALA A 50 7.16 0.12 -16.29
C ALA A 50 6.66 -1.27 -16.70
N ASN A 51 7.57 -2.23 -16.79
CA ASN A 51 7.24 -3.65 -16.66
C ASN A 51 7.52 -4.06 -15.22
N MET A 52 6.60 -4.79 -14.59
CA MET A 52 6.74 -5.25 -13.21
C MET A 52 6.57 -6.76 -13.13
N ALA A 53 7.48 -7.43 -12.44
CA ALA A 53 7.22 -8.74 -11.85
C ALA A 53 6.95 -8.54 -10.36
N TYR A 54 5.84 -9.10 -9.85
CA TYR A 54 5.47 -9.04 -8.44
C TYR A 54 5.13 -10.45 -7.95
N ALA A 55 5.61 -10.81 -6.77
CA ALA A 55 5.27 -12.06 -6.13
C ALA A 55 5.03 -11.86 -4.65
N ASP A 56 4.11 -12.65 -4.09
CA ASP A 56 3.90 -12.72 -2.66
C ASP A 56 3.58 -14.13 -2.21
N THR A 57 3.86 -14.40 -0.94
CA THR A 57 3.53 -15.67 -0.30
C THR A 57 3.13 -15.42 1.14
N THR A 58 2.11 -16.13 1.59
CA THR A 58 1.62 -16.10 2.96
C THR A 58 1.53 -17.52 3.51
N ILE A 59 2.03 -17.73 4.72
CA ILE A 59 1.95 -18.97 5.49
C ILE A 59 1.08 -18.71 6.72
N LYS A 60 0.04 -19.51 6.92
CA LYS A 60 -0.85 -19.49 8.09
C LYS A 60 -0.56 -20.68 8.98
N LEU A 61 -0.23 -20.44 10.24
CA LEU A 61 0.09 -21.46 11.24
C LEU A 61 -0.94 -21.36 12.36
N SER A 62 -1.90 -22.28 12.39
CA SER A 62 -2.86 -22.38 13.50
C SER A 62 -2.29 -23.31 14.56
N VAL A 63 -2.02 -22.79 15.76
CA VAL A 63 -1.53 -23.59 16.89
C VAL A 63 -2.69 -24.29 17.58
N ASN A 64 -3.80 -23.55 17.78
CA ASN A 64 -5.08 -24.04 18.27
C ASN A 64 -6.20 -23.08 17.84
N ASP A 65 -7.41 -23.26 18.38
CA ASP A 65 -8.59 -22.47 18.01
C ASP A 65 -8.51 -20.99 18.37
N GLU A 66 -7.65 -20.60 19.32
CA GLU A 66 -7.49 -19.21 19.78
C GLU A 66 -6.20 -18.58 19.26
N LEU A 67 -5.13 -19.36 19.11
CA LEU A 67 -3.78 -18.91 18.79
C LEU A 67 -3.36 -19.26 17.36
N GLY A 68 -3.04 -18.23 16.59
CA GLY A 68 -2.54 -18.36 15.23
C GLY A 68 -1.46 -17.35 14.89
N PHE A 69 -0.66 -17.72 13.90
CA PHE A 69 0.38 -16.87 13.32
C PHE A 69 0.23 -16.82 11.80
N THR A 70 0.58 -15.69 11.22
CA THR A 70 0.69 -15.51 9.78
C THR A 70 2.05 -14.95 9.44
N LEU A 71 2.74 -15.52 8.46
CA LEU A 71 4.01 -15.00 7.93
C LEU A 71 3.81 -14.66 6.46
N GLY A 72 4.04 -13.41 6.11
CA GLY A 72 3.95 -12.91 4.75
C GLY A 72 5.32 -12.47 4.24
N ALA A 73 5.58 -12.74 2.97
CA ALA A 73 6.70 -12.18 2.23
C ALA A 73 6.19 -11.70 0.87
N GLN A 74 6.75 -10.62 0.36
CA GLN A 74 6.46 -10.11 -0.98
C GLN A 74 7.68 -9.46 -1.58
N GLY A 75 7.70 -9.34 -2.90
CA GLY A 75 8.71 -8.58 -3.60
C GLY A 75 8.32 -8.24 -5.01
N SER A 76 8.99 -7.25 -5.57
CA SER A 76 8.84 -6.88 -6.97
C SER A 76 10.14 -6.40 -7.57
N MET A 77 10.20 -6.51 -8.89
CA MET A 77 11.22 -5.90 -9.72
C MET A 77 10.52 -5.12 -10.83
N GLN A 78 10.97 -3.90 -11.08
CA GLN A 78 10.48 -3.06 -12.15
C GLN A 78 11.62 -2.58 -13.03
N GLY A 79 11.34 -2.52 -14.33
CA GLY A 79 12.19 -1.89 -15.32
C GLY A 79 11.36 -1.08 -16.30
N GLN A 80 12.00 -0.10 -16.94
CA GLN A 80 11.34 0.78 -17.90
C GLN A 80 10.60 0.04 -19.02
N ASN A 81 9.43 0.56 -19.38
CA ASN A 81 8.67 0.13 -20.55
C ASN A 81 8.48 1.32 -21.50
N GLY A 82 9.09 1.26 -22.69
CA GLY A 82 9.08 2.34 -23.69
C GLY A 82 10.34 3.20 -23.69
N GLU A 83 10.59 3.93 -24.78
CA GLU A 83 11.64 4.95 -24.86
C GLU A 83 11.12 6.25 -24.24
N GLY A 84 11.85 6.81 -23.26
CA GLY A 84 11.41 8.02 -22.54
C GLY A 84 10.10 7.79 -21.80
N ASP A 85 10.12 7.00 -20.72
CA ASP A 85 8.96 6.84 -19.83
C ASP A 85 8.39 8.21 -19.41
N ILE A 86 7.08 8.27 -19.27
CA ILE A 86 6.30 9.48 -18.97
C ILE A 86 6.83 10.20 -17.73
N LEU A 87 7.18 9.46 -16.69
CA LEU A 87 7.67 10.05 -15.44
C LEU A 87 9.06 10.66 -15.62
N ASN A 88 9.94 10.03 -16.40
CA ASN A 88 11.24 10.61 -16.73
C ASN A 88 11.11 11.85 -17.63
N ASN A 89 10.20 11.83 -18.61
CA ASN A 89 9.93 13.01 -19.45
C ASN A 89 9.39 14.19 -18.65
N ALA A 90 8.68 13.93 -17.56
CA ALA A 90 8.21 14.92 -16.61
C ALA A 90 9.27 15.34 -15.57
N GLY A 91 10.49 14.79 -15.64
CA GLY A 91 11.62 15.18 -14.80
C GLY A 91 11.69 14.48 -13.44
N TYR A 92 10.92 13.42 -13.21
CA TYR A 92 10.92 12.67 -11.94
C TYR A 92 12.03 11.60 -11.85
N GLY A 93 12.84 11.45 -12.90
CA GLY A 93 13.96 10.51 -12.98
C GLY A 93 14.56 10.47 -14.40
N ASN A 94 15.60 9.67 -14.59
CA ASN A 94 16.21 9.40 -15.89
C ASN A 94 15.85 8.02 -16.45
N ASN A 95 15.39 7.11 -15.60
CA ASN A 95 14.96 5.77 -15.95
C ASN A 95 13.96 5.23 -14.90
N VAL A 96 13.33 4.11 -15.22
CA VAL A 96 12.59 3.30 -14.24
C VAL A 96 13.38 2.03 -13.92
N ASN A 97 13.80 1.89 -12.67
CA ASN A 97 14.42 0.69 -12.14
C ASN A 97 14.19 0.60 -10.63
N SER A 98 13.40 -0.38 -10.20
CA SER A 98 13.02 -0.52 -8.79
C SER A 98 13.03 -1.97 -8.36
N ASN A 99 13.41 -2.20 -7.10
CA ASN A 99 13.29 -3.47 -6.41
C ASN A 99 12.55 -3.24 -5.10
N MET A 100 11.75 -4.22 -4.69
CA MET A 100 11.03 -4.16 -3.44
C MET A 100 11.03 -5.51 -2.75
N LEU A 101 11.11 -5.45 -1.43
CA LEU A 101 10.81 -6.56 -0.54
C LEU A 101 9.88 -6.09 0.56
N GLY A 102 9.01 -6.98 1.01
CA GLY A 102 8.16 -6.76 2.16
C GLY A 102 8.02 -8.02 3.00
N LEU A 103 7.91 -7.83 4.31
CA LEU A 103 7.67 -8.89 5.28
C LEU A 103 6.48 -8.50 6.16
N GLN A 104 5.72 -9.51 6.56
CA GLN A 104 4.61 -9.34 7.49
C GLN A 104 4.60 -10.46 8.52
N LEU A 105 4.33 -10.09 9.76
CA LEU A 105 4.00 -11.02 10.84
C LEU A 105 2.59 -10.68 11.35
N GLY A 106 1.70 -11.66 11.32
CA GLY A 106 0.40 -11.64 11.97
C GLY A 106 0.40 -12.55 13.19
N PHE A 107 -0.25 -12.11 14.25
CA PHE A 107 -0.52 -12.85 15.47
C PHE A 107 -1.98 -12.66 15.84
N ASN A 108 -2.67 -13.74 16.21
CA ASN A 108 -4.01 -13.68 16.76
C ASN A 108 -4.08 -14.51 18.04
N TYR A 109 -4.74 -13.96 19.06
CA TYR A 109 -5.05 -14.64 20.31
C TYR A 109 -6.41 -14.20 20.84
N SER A 110 -7.40 -15.10 20.81
CA SER A 110 -8.77 -14.82 21.27
C SER A 110 -9.32 -13.55 20.58
N ILE A 111 -9.68 -12.52 21.36
CA ILE A 111 -10.21 -11.24 20.86
C ILE A 111 -9.14 -10.31 20.28
N PHE A 112 -7.84 -10.61 20.47
CA PHE A 112 -6.76 -9.71 20.10
C PHE A 112 -6.04 -10.18 18.84
N GLY A 113 -5.72 -9.24 17.96
CA GLY A 113 -4.83 -9.44 16.82
C GLY A 113 -3.71 -8.41 16.80
N LEU A 114 -2.58 -8.77 16.20
CA LEU A 114 -1.47 -7.88 15.92
C LEU A 114 -0.90 -8.18 14.54
N GLN A 115 -0.73 -7.15 13.73
CA GLN A 115 -0.01 -7.23 12.47
C GLN A 115 1.19 -6.27 12.50
N LEU A 116 2.35 -6.78 12.13
CA LEU A 116 3.58 -6.03 11.92
C LEU A 116 3.95 -6.12 10.45
N GLY A 117 4.24 -4.98 9.82
CA GLY A 117 4.63 -4.88 8.42
C GLY A 117 5.98 -4.18 8.28
N TYR A 118 6.75 -4.62 7.28
CA TYR A 118 7.96 -3.96 6.83
C TYR A 118 8.00 -3.97 5.30
N ASN A 119 8.41 -2.86 4.71
CA ASN A 119 8.69 -2.75 3.29
C ASN A 119 10.01 -2.01 3.08
N ASN A 120 10.79 -2.43 2.07
CA ASN A 120 11.99 -1.75 1.59
C ASN A 120 11.92 -1.67 0.07
N ILE A 121 12.10 -0.47 -0.46
CA ILE A 121 12.14 -0.17 -1.89
C ILE A 121 13.49 0.46 -2.19
N TRP A 122 14.16 0.01 -3.25
CA TRP A 122 15.46 0.54 -3.64
C TRP A 122 15.71 0.42 -5.15
N GLY A 123 16.56 1.31 -5.64
CA GLY A 123 17.03 1.31 -7.02
C GLY A 123 18.17 2.30 -7.21
N PRO A 124 18.58 2.58 -8.45
CA PRO A 124 19.52 3.65 -8.77
C PRO A 124 19.01 5.01 -8.31
N GLU A 125 19.90 5.86 -7.79
CA GLU A 125 19.55 7.21 -7.30
C GLU A 125 18.99 8.12 -8.39
N ASP A 126 19.40 7.91 -9.64
CA ASP A 126 18.96 8.68 -10.81
C ASP A 126 17.67 8.15 -11.46
N SER A 127 17.10 7.05 -10.93
CA SER A 127 15.81 6.51 -11.37
C SER A 127 14.64 7.21 -10.66
N TYR A 128 13.42 7.00 -11.16
CA TYR A 128 12.20 7.57 -10.59
C TYR A 128 12.18 7.51 -9.06
N GLU A 129 12.15 8.68 -8.39
CA GLU A 129 12.13 8.83 -6.93
C GLU A 129 13.18 7.98 -6.18
N GLY A 130 14.39 7.87 -6.73
CA GLY A 130 15.50 7.09 -6.16
C GLY A 130 15.27 5.58 -6.22
N GLY A 131 14.45 5.11 -7.16
CA GLY A 131 14.07 3.70 -7.32
C GLY A 131 12.70 3.38 -6.76
N GLY A 132 11.80 4.35 -6.67
CA GLY A 132 10.40 4.17 -6.29
C GLY A 132 9.67 3.18 -7.21
N ILE A 133 8.62 2.55 -6.70
CA ILE A 133 7.78 1.63 -7.48
C ILE A 133 6.69 2.43 -8.15
N ILE A 134 6.42 2.11 -9.41
CA ILE A 134 5.29 2.65 -10.16
C ILE A 134 4.12 1.66 -10.11
N SER A 135 3.00 2.06 -9.53
CA SER A 135 1.75 1.28 -9.56
C SER A 135 0.56 2.16 -9.98
N PRO A 136 0.31 2.32 -11.29
CA PRO A 136 -0.70 3.25 -11.79
C PRO A 136 -2.16 2.93 -11.41
N TYR A 137 -2.41 1.74 -10.85
CA TYR A 137 -3.75 1.24 -10.49
C TYR A 137 -4.18 1.55 -9.07
N THR A 138 -3.21 1.73 -8.19
CA THR A 138 -3.38 2.03 -6.77
C THR A 138 -3.11 3.51 -6.53
N TYR A 139 -3.10 4.28 -7.60
CA TYR A 139 -2.85 5.70 -7.62
C TYR A 139 -3.91 6.49 -6.81
N GLN A 140 -3.45 7.45 -5.99
CA GLN A 140 -4.26 8.34 -5.13
C GLN A 140 -5.09 7.65 -4.03
N TYR A 141 -5.02 6.33 -3.94
CA TYR A 141 -5.68 5.56 -2.92
C TYR A 141 -4.68 4.56 -2.39
N ALA A 142 -4.30 4.65 -1.11
CA ALA A 142 -3.42 3.72 -0.41
C ALA A 142 -3.99 2.28 -0.42
N THR A 143 -3.94 1.66 -1.59
CA THR A 143 -4.56 0.39 -1.96
C THR A 143 -3.50 -0.55 -2.51
N ASP A 144 -2.24 -0.09 -2.56
CA ASP A 144 -1.10 -0.94 -2.85
C ASP A 144 -1.06 -2.12 -1.90
N PRO A 145 -0.77 -3.32 -2.42
CA PRO A 145 -0.63 -4.52 -1.62
C PRO A 145 0.72 -4.50 -0.86
N LEU A 146 1.20 -3.34 -0.39
CA LEU A 146 2.34 -3.25 0.50
C LEU A 146 1.89 -3.42 1.96
N TYR A 147 2.67 -4.18 2.73
CA TYR A 147 2.35 -4.48 4.12
C TYR A 147 2.39 -3.27 5.04
N THR A 148 2.94 -2.15 4.58
CA THR A 148 3.02 -0.88 5.31
C THR A 148 2.11 0.20 4.75
N THR A 149 1.22 -0.12 3.82
CA THR A 149 0.26 0.84 3.26
C THR A 149 -0.67 1.39 4.37
N GLY A 150 -0.84 2.71 4.38
CA GLY A 150 -1.70 3.46 5.29
C GLY A 150 -3.14 3.57 4.81
N TRP A 151 -3.94 4.37 5.50
CA TRP A 151 -5.25 4.83 5.05
C TRP A 151 -5.14 5.89 3.95
N ILE A 152 -4.17 6.81 4.08
CA ILE A 152 -3.96 7.97 3.21
C ILE A 152 -2.87 7.68 2.18
N GLN A 153 -1.70 7.19 2.60
CA GLN A 153 -0.56 6.93 1.70
C GLN A 153 0.13 5.57 1.93
N GLY A 154 0.75 5.05 0.88
CA GLY A 154 1.70 3.94 0.92
C GLY A 154 3.11 4.39 0.54
N MET A 155 4.02 3.42 0.43
CA MET A 155 5.37 3.69 -0.07
C MET A 155 5.41 4.00 -1.58
N VAL A 156 4.36 3.62 -2.32
CA VAL A 156 4.25 3.85 -3.77
C VAL A 156 4.03 5.33 -4.09
N GLU A 157 3.31 6.06 -3.23
CA GLU A 157 3.07 7.49 -3.40
C GLU A 157 4.20 8.37 -2.84
N ARG A 158 5.24 7.78 -2.25
CA ARG A 158 6.32 8.53 -1.57
C ARG A 158 7.64 8.48 -2.32
N SER A 159 8.41 7.42 -2.14
CA SER A 159 9.67 7.20 -2.87
C SER A 159 10.25 5.85 -2.48
N ALA A 160 11.44 5.54 -3.00
CA ALA A 160 12.29 4.52 -2.41
C ALA A 160 12.57 4.79 -0.91
N GLY A 161 12.97 3.74 -0.19
CA GLY A 161 13.27 3.78 1.25
C GLY A 161 12.63 2.63 2.01
N GLN A 162 12.43 2.84 3.31
CA GLN A 162 11.92 1.84 4.24
C GLN A 162 10.62 2.30 4.89
N ALA A 163 9.74 1.35 5.20
CA ALA A 163 8.58 1.62 6.03
C ALA A 163 8.32 0.50 7.04
N PHE A 164 7.67 0.86 8.14
CA PHE A 164 7.26 -0.04 9.21
C PHE A 164 5.80 0.24 9.56
N LYS A 165 5.05 -0.83 9.86
CA LYS A 165 3.66 -0.74 10.31
C LYS A 165 3.44 -1.60 11.54
N ILE A 166 2.68 -1.06 12.50
CA ILE A 166 2.09 -1.80 13.61
C ILE A 166 0.58 -1.58 13.59
N ALA A 167 -0.18 -2.67 13.58
CA ALA A 167 -1.63 -2.65 13.49
C ALA A 167 -2.24 -3.69 14.42
N PRO A 168 -2.50 -3.34 15.69
CA PRO A 168 -3.28 -4.19 16.57
C PRO A 168 -4.76 -4.16 16.16
N SER A 169 -5.50 -5.18 16.60
CA SER A 169 -6.95 -5.23 16.45
C SER A 169 -7.58 -5.86 17.69
N ILE A 170 -8.82 -5.46 17.97
CA ILE A 170 -9.64 -6.09 18.99
C ILE A 170 -11.04 -6.39 18.42
N SER A 171 -11.50 -7.62 18.66
CA SER A 171 -12.83 -8.10 18.28
C SER A 171 -13.70 -8.24 19.52
N LEU A 172 -14.81 -7.50 19.56
CA LEU A 172 -15.74 -7.42 20.68
C LEU A 172 -17.14 -7.82 20.21
N LEU A 173 -18.05 -8.04 21.17
CA LEU A 173 -19.46 -8.34 20.91
C LEU A 173 -19.63 -9.56 19.98
N ASP A 174 -18.97 -10.67 20.27
CA ASP A 174 -18.98 -11.88 19.42
C ASP A 174 -18.53 -11.59 17.98
N ASN A 175 -17.43 -10.84 17.85
CA ASN A 175 -16.85 -10.37 16.58
C ASN A 175 -17.73 -9.42 15.76
N ASN A 176 -18.83 -8.91 16.34
CA ASN A 176 -19.66 -7.93 15.66
C ASN A 176 -19.04 -6.53 15.66
N LEU A 177 -18.16 -6.21 16.61
CA LEU A 177 -17.42 -4.95 16.66
C LEU A 177 -15.93 -5.22 16.53
N ILE A 178 -15.29 -4.71 15.48
CA ILE A 178 -13.85 -4.81 15.26
C ILE A 178 -13.26 -3.40 15.25
N ILE A 179 -12.21 -3.18 16.05
CA ILE A 179 -11.47 -1.92 16.10
C ILE A 179 -10.02 -2.22 15.73
N THR A 180 -9.47 -1.46 14.78
CA THR A 180 -8.12 -1.68 14.22
C THR A 180 -7.41 -0.34 14.06
N PRO A 181 -6.71 0.14 15.11
CA PRO A 181 -5.79 1.25 14.94
C PRO A 181 -4.50 0.78 14.27
N SER A 182 -3.82 1.68 13.56
CA SER A 182 -2.47 1.44 13.06
C SER A 182 -1.58 2.66 13.15
N TYR A 183 -0.27 2.38 13.16
CA TYR A 183 0.78 3.37 13.04
C TYR A 183 1.76 2.92 11.96
N GLN A 184 2.18 3.86 11.14
CA GLN A 184 3.11 3.68 10.05
C GLN A 184 4.21 4.73 10.15
N TYR A 185 5.45 4.30 9.90
CA TYR A 185 6.59 5.20 9.75
C TYR A 185 7.24 4.96 8.40
N TYR A 186 7.46 6.04 7.66
CA TYR A 186 8.08 6.04 6.35
C TYR A 186 9.43 6.75 6.44
N ALA A 187 10.51 6.01 6.23
CA ALA A 187 11.89 6.48 6.11
C ALA A 187 12.30 6.46 4.62
N THR A 188 11.83 7.46 3.90
CA THR A 188 11.99 7.62 2.45
C THR A 188 13.27 8.36 2.09
N THR A 189 13.80 8.11 0.89
CA THR A 189 15.08 8.68 0.42
C THR A 189 14.93 10.03 -0.25
N PHE A 190 13.87 10.23 -1.05
CA PHE A 190 13.67 11.45 -1.83
C PHE A 190 12.61 12.35 -1.21
N MET A 191 11.49 11.77 -0.78
CA MET A 191 10.49 12.49 0.01
C MET A 191 10.86 12.50 1.50
N PRO A 192 10.53 13.55 2.26
CA PRO A 192 10.76 13.58 3.69
C PRO A 192 10.09 12.41 4.40
N ALA A 193 10.72 11.97 5.49
CA ALA A 193 10.13 10.97 6.37
C ALA A 193 8.79 11.47 6.93
N GLY A 194 7.86 10.53 7.15
CA GLY A 194 6.52 10.82 7.63
C GLY A 194 5.98 9.72 8.53
N ILE A 195 4.93 10.06 9.27
CA ILE A 195 4.19 9.12 10.11
C ILE A 195 2.71 9.18 9.78
N GLU A 196 2.04 8.05 9.81
CA GLU A 196 0.59 7.97 9.66
C GLU A 196 -0.02 7.21 10.83
N TYR A 197 -1.18 7.68 11.28
CA TYR A 197 -2.01 7.05 12.29
C TYR A 197 -3.39 6.79 11.72
N ASP A 198 -3.85 5.55 11.82
CA ASP A 198 -5.19 5.18 11.37
C ASP A 198 -6.01 4.59 12.49
N ILE A 199 -7.33 4.71 12.36
CA ILE A 199 -8.29 3.91 13.11
C ILE A 199 -9.42 3.48 12.19
N GLN A 200 -9.66 2.17 12.16
CA GLN A 200 -10.80 1.57 11.49
C GLN A 200 -11.71 0.92 12.53
N ILE A 201 -13.01 1.10 12.35
CA ILE A 201 -14.06 0.54 13.20
C ILE A 201 -15.10 -0.09 12.28
N SER A 202 -15.41 -1.36 12.50
CA SER A 202 -16.48 -2.07 11.80
C SER A 202 -17.47 -2.63 12.82
N TYR A 203 -18.76 -2.35 12.63
CA TYR A 203 -19.83 -2.87 13.46
C TYR A 203 -20.93 -3.52 12.61
N SER A 204 -21.07 -4.84 12.72
CA SER A 204 -22.18 -5.58 12.12
C SER A 204 -23.32 -5.70 13.13
N VAL A 205 -24.53 -5.26 12.78
CA VAL A 205 -25.66 -5.21 13.71
C VAL A 205 -26.29 -6.60 13.84
N PRO A 206 -26.17 -7.29 15.00
CA PRO A 206 -26.66 -8.66 15.12
C PRO A 206 -28.17 -8.80 14.93
N GLN A 207 -28.92 -7.75 15.30
CA GLN A 207 -30.38 -7.71 15.21
C GLN A 207 -30.87 -7.44 13.79
N VAL A 208 -30.02 -6.93 12.90
CA VAL A 208 -30.36 -6.60 11.51
C VAL A 208 -29.35 -7.29 10.60
N LYS A 209 -29.64 -8.54 10.24
CA LYS A 209 -28.78 -9.36 9.39
C LYS A 209 -28.38 -8.59 8.13
N GLY A 210 -27.08 -8.53 7.87
CA GLY A 210 -26.53 -7.89 6.68
C GLY A 210 -26.24 -6.40 6.82
N LEU A 211 -26.66 -5.74 7.91
CA LEU A 211 -26.35 -4.34 8.19
C LEU A 211 -24.98 -4.20 8.86
N THR A 212 -24.08 -3.43 8.23
CA THR A 212 -22.76 -3.12 8.78
C THR A 212 -22.49 -1.62 8.68
N PHE A 213 -21.97 -1.06 9.76
CA PHE A 213 -21.39 0.28 9.82
C PHE A 213 -19.87 0.15 9.77
N PHE A 214 -19.24 0.98 8.95
CA PHE A 214 -17.80 1.10 8.90
C PHE A 214 -17.40 2.56 9.05
N GLY A 215 -16.37 2.82 9.85
CA GLY A 215 -15.73 4.13 10.00
C GLY A 215 -14.22 3.98 9.87
N GLY A 216 -13.60 4.86 9.09
CA GLY A 216 -12.16 4.98 8.97
C GLY A 216 -11.73 6.42 9.22
N TYR A 217 -10.59 6.61 9.89
CA TYR A 217 -9.93 7.89 10.02
C TYR A 217 -8.42 7.70 9.90
N GLY A 218 -7.77 8.52 9.09
CA GLY A 218 -6.32 8.60 8.95
C GLY A 218 -5.80 9.99 9.26
N TYR A 219 -4.60 10.07 9.84
CA TYR A 219 -3.85 11.29 10.05
C TYR A 219 -2.38 11.08 9.67
N LEU A 220 -1.97 11.72 8.58
CA LEU A 220 -0.62 11.72 8.06
C LEU A 220 0.07 13.00 8.52
N GLN A 221 1.21 12.86 9.20
CA GLN A 221 2.09 13.96 9.57
C GLN A 221 3.39 13.86 8.77
N GLN A 222 3.73 14.91 8.05
CA GLN A 222 4.95 14.99 7.28
C GLN A 222 5.39 16.45 7.08
N PRO A 223 6.71 16.72 7.00
CA PRO A 223 7.20 18.06 6.69
C PRO A 223 6.68 18.56 5.34
N THR A 224 6.50 19.87 5.25
CA THR A 224 6.40 20.53 3.94
C THR A 224 7.78 20.54 3.29
N TYR A 225 7.86 20.23 2.00
CA TYR A 225 9.11 20.24 1.22
C TYR A 225 8.84 20.67 -0.22
N THR A 226 9.84 21.26 -0.87
CA THR A 226 9.70 21.70 -2.26
C THR A 226 10.23 20.61 -3.20
N SER A 227 9.43 20.19 -4.18
CA SER A 227 9.88 19.29 -5.26
C SER A 227 9.54 19.87 -6.62
N TYR A 228 10.55 19.92 -7.50
CA TYR A 228 10.53 20.33 -8.91
C TYR A 228 10.00 21.75 -9.22
N ASP A 229 8.95 22.24 -8.54
CA ASP A 229 8.52 23.65 -8.43
C ASP A 229 7.28 23.85 -7.51
N ASP A 230 6.85 22.83 -6.76
CA ASP A 230 5.69 22.90 -5.85
C ASP A 230 6.10 22.67 -4.38
N ASP A 231 5.43 23.36 -3.44
CA ASP A 231 5.51 23.04 -2.01
C ASP A 231 4.53 21.92 -1.67
N LEU A 232 5.08 20.81 -1.19
CA LEU A 232 4.43 19.51 -1.03
C LEU A 232 4.43 19.07 0.42
N GLY A 233 3.58 18.10 0.73
CA GLY A 233 3.50 17.54 2.07
C GLY A 233 2.69 18.40 3.03
N GLY A 234 3.05 18.38 4.31
CA GLY A 234 2.20 18.88 5.38
C GLY A 234 1.20 17.82 5.90
N ASP A 235 0.51 18.20 6.96
CA ASP A 235 -0.40 17.31 7.69
C ASP A 235 -1.71 17.12 6.91
N THR A 236 -2.09 15.86 6.70
CA THR A 236 -3.30 15.47 5.96
C THR A 236 -4.17 14.60 6.85
N TYR A 237 -5.49 14.81 6.80
CA TYR A 237 -6.47 13.98 7.48
C TYR A 237 -7.55 13.52 6.51
N GLN A 238 -8.01 12.30 6.68
CA GLN A 238 -9.09 11.74 5.88
C GLN A 238 -10.02 10.93 6.78
N ALA A 239 -11.33 11.06 6.56
CA ALA A 239 -12.34 10.29 7.27
C ALA A 239 -13.32 9.68 6.28
N GLN A 240 -13.79 8.47 6.58
CA GLN A 240 -14.81 7.79 5.81
C GLN A 240 -15.84 7.16 6.76
N LEU A 241 -17.11 7.28 6.39
CA LEU A 241 -18.20 6.53 7.00
C LEU A 241 -18.91 5.78 5.88
N MET A 242 -19.13 4.48 6.08
CA MET A 242 -19.91 3.65 5.17
C MET A 242 -20.99 2.91 5.95
N VAL A 243 -22.17 2.80 5.32
CA VAL A 243 -23.23 1.93 5.78
C VAL A 243 -23.52 0.96 4.65
N SER A 244 -23.40 -0.33 4.92
CA SER A 244 -23.71 -1.38 3.95
C SER A 244 -24.86 -2.24 4.47
N TYR A 245 -25.71 -2.65 3.54
CA TYR A 245 -26.79 -3.59 3.80
C TYR A 245 -26.80 -4.63 2.68
N LEU A 246 -26.47 -5.88 3.00
CA LEU A 246 -26.49 -7.00 2.07
C LEU A 246 -27.56 -8.01 2.48
N TYR A 247 -28.56 -8.20 1.61
CA TYR A 247 -29.67 -9.14 1.82
C TYR A 247 -29.33 -10.55 1.36
#